data_AF-A0A3D0N380-F1
#
_entry.id   AF-A0A3D0N380-F1
#
_cell.length_a   1.000
_cell.length_b   1.000
_cell.length_c   1.000
_cell.angle_alpha   90.00
_cell.angle_beta   90.00
_cell.angle_gamma   90.00
#
_symmetry.space_group_name_H-M   'P 1'
#
loop_
_entity.id
_entity.type
_entity.pdbx_description
1 polymer ?
#
loop_
_entity_poly.entity_id
_entity_poly.type
_entity_poly.pdbx_seq_one_letter_code
_entity_poly.pdbx_strand_id
1 'polypeptide(L)'
;MIAGPDGEPWIAGGGGIHTAAPDGEWVTQQVGQGEKLARASSIERWGRLGLDAQGQIWAGHRWNGGLGVRRADGSWERLTTTSGGIPGNAPTAVAADAGGILWVGFGNGLYRLIGEEWQPVPLPEELARCRFVIALEPGAEGGIWAAVTGDPGAGGVVYFDAAGEATVYTPRNSAVPSTRVRDILVTSAGDIWFASDMGVARLGADGEWDAITSLTSGLGCNIVLGLDEGPDGSIWFATARGVSRFAP
;
A
#
# COMPACT_ATOMS: atom_id res chain seq x y z
N MET A 1 -6.24 -2.05 6.22
CA MET A 1 -6.46 -1.79 7.66
C MET A 1 -5.15 -1.28 8.20
N ILE A 2 -5.18 -0.38 9.19
CA ILE A 2 -3.98 0.04 9.93
C ILE A 2 -4.35 0.12 11.42
N ALA A 3 -3.35 0.08 12.30
CA ALA A 3 -3.50 0.58 13.65
C ALA A 3 -3.39 2.12 13.63
N GLY A 4 -4.33 2.81 14.26
CA GLY A 4 -4.29 4.26 14.41
C GLY A 4 -3.32 4.71 15.50
N PRO A 5 -3.17 6.03 15.73
CA PRO A 5 -2.28 6.60 16.75
C PRO A 5 -2.52 6.04 18.16
N ASP A 6 -3.78 5.74 18.49
CA ASP A 6 -4.20 5.25 19.80
C ASP A 6 -4.28 3.70 19.86
N GLY A 7 -3.79 3.01 18.82
CA GLY A 7 -3.84 1.55 18.71
C GLY A 7 -5.19 0.98 18.23
N GLU A 8 -6.20 1.82 18.03
CA GLU A 8 -7.49 1.41 17.48
C GLU A 8 -7.37 0.93 16.02
N PRO A 9 -8.17 -0.05 15.58
CA PRO A 9 -8.14 -0.52 14.20
C PRO A 9 -8.91 0.44 13.28
N TRP A 10 -8.28 0.81 12.17
CA TRP A 10 -8.88 1.62 11.11
C TRP A 10 -9.05 0.82 9.83
N ILE A 11 -10.24 0.87 9.25
CA ILE A 11 -10.57 0.23 7.97
C ILE A 11 -11.12 1.24 6.99
N ALA A 12 -10.85 1.02 5.70
CA ALA A 12 -11.38 1.81 4.62
C ALA A 12 -11.96 0.90 3.54
N GLY A 13 -13.05 1.31 2.94
CA GLY A 13 -13.72 0.56 1.88
C GLY A 13 -14.79 1.37 1.16
N GLY A 14 -15.67 0.68 0.45
CA GLY A 14 -16.78 1.31 -0.28
C GLY A 14 -17.87 1.93 0.60
N GLY A 15 -17.82 1.72 1.91
CA GLY A 15 -18.71 2.32 2.91
C GLY A 15 -18.14 3.56 3.59
N GLY A 16 -16.90 3.95 3.28
CA GLY A 16 -16.19 5.02 3.98
C GLY A 16 -14.93 4.55 4.70
N ILE A 17 -14.49 5.37 5.65
CA ILE A 17 -13.43 5.06 6.61
C ILE A 17 -14.10 4.84 7.96
N HIS A 18 -13.68 3.81 8.69
CA HIS A 18 -14.26 3.44 9.97
C HIS A 18 -13.14 3.15 10.98
N THR A 19 -13.37 3.52 12.24
CA THR A 19 -12.55 3.12 13.41
C THR A 19 -13.42 2.37 14.41
N ALA A 20 -12.85 1.46 15.19
CA ALA A 20 -13.56 0.82 16.28
C ALA A 20 -13.31 1.56 17.59
N ALA A 21 -14.38 1.98 18.27
CA ALA A 21 -14.32 2.54 19.60
C ALA A 21 -13.91 1.47 20.64
N PRO A 22 -13.49 1.87 21.86
CA PRO A 22 -13.02 0.93 22.89
C PRO A 22 -14.05 -0.13 23.32
N ASP A 23 -15.34 0.11 23.09
CA ASP A 23 -16.44 -0.84 23.34
C ASP A 23 -16.67 -1.82 22.19
N GLY A 24 -15.91 -1.71 21.10
CA GLY A 24 -16.00 -2.54 19.90
C GLY A 24 -17.00 -2.02 18.85
N GLU A 25 -17.67 -0.88 19.08
CA GLU A 25 -18.56 -0.30 18.07
C GLU A 25 -17.78 0.41 16.96
N TRP A 26 -18.22 0.23 15.71
CA TRP A 26 -17.57 0.87 14.55
C TRP A 26 -18.18 2.24 14.25
N VAL A 27 -17.33 3.25 14.15
CA VAL A 27 -17.70 4.65 13.88
C VAL A 27 -17.23 5.07 12.49
N THR A 28 -18.19 5.43 11.63
CA THR A 28 -17.92 5.96 10.28
C THR A 28 -17.44 7.40 10.33
N GLN A 29 -16.37 7.67 9.60
CA GLN A 29 -15.69 8.95 9.53
C GLN A 29 -16.15 9.75 8.32
N GLN A 30 -16.20 11.06 8.47
CA GLN A 30 -16.63 11.99 7.43
C GLN A 30 -15.43 12.79 6.93
N VAL A 31 -15.09 12.62 5.65
CA VAL A 31 -13.95 13.31 5.03
C VAL A 31 -14.43 14.48 4.18
N GLY A 32 -14.17 15.72 4.63
CA GLY A 32 -14.32 16.94 3.83
C GLY A 32 -15.74 17.24 3.30
N GLN A 33 -16.76 17.34 4.16
CA GLN A 33 -18.18 17.58 3.80
C GLN A 33 -18.51 18.95 3.14
N GLY A 34 -17.90 19.27 1.99
CA GLY A 34 -18.29 20.41 1.16
C GLY A 34 -18.65 20.00 -0.28
N GLU A 35 -17.92 19.05 -0.84
CA GLU A 35 -18.11 18.62 -2.23
C GLU A 35 -18.89 17.31 -2.27
N LYS A 36 -20.21 17.40 -2.44
CA LYS A 36 -20.97 16.25 -2.94
C LYS A 36 -20.34 15.82 -4.26
N LEU A 37 -19.71 14.64 -4.26
CA LEU A 37 -19.42 13.90 -5.47
C LEU A 37 -20.67 13.96 -6.37
N ALA A 38 -20.51 14.39 -7.62
CA ALA A 38 -21.62 14.51 -8.57
C ALA A 38 -22.43 13.19 -8.57
N ARG A 39 -23.76 13.28 -8.75
CA ARG A 39 -24.74 12.17 -8.57
C ARG A 39 -24.39 10.83 -9.27
N ALA A 40 -23.43 10.79 -10.18
CA ALA A 40 -22.93 9.56 -10.82
C ALA A 40 -21.86 8.80 -10.01
N SER A 41 -21.29 9.36 -8.94
CA SER A 41 -20.20 8.76 -8.14
C SER A 41 -20.50 8.77 -6.63
N SER A 42 -21.73 8.49 -6.23
CA SER A 42 -22.19 8.54 -4.83
C SER A 42 -21.62 7.44 -3.92
N ILE A 43 -20.52 6.80 -4.28
CA ILE A 43 -19.86 5.77 -3.48
C ILE A 43 -18.44 6.24 -3.19
N GLU A 44 -18.25 6.71 -1.96
CA GLU A 44 -16.97 7.01 -1.34
C GLU A 44 -16.15 5.70 -1.27
N ARG A 45 -15.16 5.52 -2.15
CA ARG A 45 -14.32 4.32 -2.19
C ARG A 45 -12.93 4.65 -1.68
N TRP A 46 -12.80 4.65 -0.36
CA TRP A 46 -11.52 4.76 0.30
C TRP A 46 -10.79 3.41 0.24
N GLY A 47 -9.49 3.46 0.00
CA GLY A 47 -8.65 2.31 -0.28
C GLY A 47 -7.58 2.12 0.79
N ARG A 48 -6.32 2.24 0.38
CA ARG A 48 -5.18 2.10 1.30
C ARG A 48 -5.18 3.25 2.32
N LEU A 49 -4.90 2.89 3.56
CA LEU A 49 -4.68 3.81 4.66
C LEU A 49 -3.18 3.82 4.97
N GLY A 50 -2.64 4.97 5.37
CA GLY A 50 -1.30 5.12 5.93
C GLY A 50 -1.33 5.98 7.18
N LEU A 51 -0.39 5.76 8.09
CA LEU A 51 -0.16 6.59 9.27
C LEU A 51 1.20 7.24 9.12
N ASP A 52 1.30 8.55 9.27
CA ASP A 52 2.58 9.24 9.30
C ASP A 52 3.16 9.40 10.72
N ALA A 53 4.40 9.85 10.80
CA ALA A 53 5.11 10.06 12.05
C ALA A 53 4.51 11.19 12.93
N GLN A 54 3.63 12.03 12.37
CA GLN A 54 2.92 13.08 13.09
C GLN A 54 1.56 12.59 13.61
N GLY A 55 1.23 11.30 13.42
CA GLY A 55 -0.02 10.70 13.85
C GLY A 55 -1.19 11.00 12.91
N GLN A 56 -0.94 11.48 11.69
CA GLN A 56 -2.01 11.74 10.72
C GLN A 56 -2.36 10.47 9.96
N ILE A 57 -3.67 10.28 9.75
CA ILE A 57 -4.17 9.16 8.95
C ILE A 57 -4.42 9.66 7.54
N TRP A 58 -3.74 9.05 6.59
CA TRP A 58 -3.88 9.32 5.16
C TRP A 58 -4.71 8.23 4.50
N ALA A 59 -5.62 8.62 3.63
CA ALA A 59 -6.54 7.69 2.97
C ALA A 59 -6.64 7.99 1.48
N GLY A 60 -6.28 7.04 0.63
CA GLY A 60 -6.45 7.18 -0.82
C GLY A 60 -7.91 6.95 -1.22
N HIS A 61 -8.57 7.91 -1.87
CA HIS A 61 -9.84 7.66 -2.54
C HIS A 61 -9.58 7.14 -3.96
N ARG A 62 -10.18 6.00 -4.32
CA ARG A 62 -10.04 5.45 -5.68
C ARG A 62 -10.58 6.43 -6.73
N TRP A 63 -9.97 6.46 -7.91
CA TRP A 63 -10.36 7.39 -8.98
C TRP A 63 -10.18 8.86 -8.58
N ASN A 64 -11.12 9.76 -8.88
CA ASN A 64 -10.86 11.20 -8.80
C ASN A 64 -11.24 11.87 -7.47
N GLY A 65 -11.38 11.11 -6.37
CA GLY A 65 -11.81 11.66 -5.09
C GLY A 65 -10.68 12.22 -4.20
N GLY A 66 -9.44 12.14 -4.65
CA GLY A 66 -8.30 12.74 -3.96
C GLY A 66 -7.79 11.96 -2.75
N LEU A 67 -7.01 12.64 -1.91
CA LEU A 67 -6.35 12.10 -0.73
C LEU A 67 -6.99 12.70 0.52
N GLY A 68 -7.52 11.86 1.40
CA GLY A 68 -8.03 12.26 2.70
C GLY A 68 -6.89 12.32 3.70
N VAL A 69 -6.88 13.34 4.56
CA VAL A 69 -5.96 13.43 5.69
C VAL A 69 -6.73 13.73 6.97
N ARG A 70 -6.56 12.89 7.98
CA ARG A 70 -7.00 13.16 9.34
C ARG A 70 -5.86 13.80 10.09
N ARG A 71 -6.02 15.06 10.45
CA ARG A 71 -5.05 15.80 11.24
C ARG A 71 -5.02 15.29 12.69
N ALA A 72 -3.95 15.64 13.41
CA ALA A 72 -3.77 15.24 14.82
C ALA A 72 -4.89 15.76 15.74
N ASP A 73 -5.54 16.88 15.38
CA ASP A 73 -6.71 17.40 16.08
C ASP A 73 -8.02 16.63 15.79
N GLY A 74 -7.95 15.58 14.98
CA GLY A 74 -9.07 14.74 14.58
C GLY A 74 -9.90 15.27 13.41
N SER A 75 -9.60 16.47 12.90
CA SER A 75 -10.27 17.01 11.71
C SER A 75 -9.86 16.26 10.44
N TRP A 76 -10.82 16.11 9.53
CA TRP A 76 -10.56 15.53 8.22
C TRP A 76 -10.57 16.60 7.13
N GLU A 77 -9.57 16.54 6.26
CA GLU A 77 -9.47 17.32 5.04
C GLU A 77 -9.39 16.40 3.82
N ARG A 78 -9.93 16.85 2.69
CA ARG A 78 -9.76 16.21 1.38
C ARG A 78 -8.88 17.09 0.51
N LEU A 79 -7.76 16.53 0.05
CA LEU A 79 -6.85 17.14 -0.92
C LEU A 79 -7.16 16.61 -2.32
N THR A 80 -7.27 17.52 -3.29
CA THR A 80 -7.47 17.28 -4.72
C THR A 80 -6.42 18.06 -5.52
N THR A 81 -6.33 17.81 -6.82
CA THR A 81 -5.41 18.57 -7.70
C THR A 81 -5.73 20.06 -7.74
N THR A 82 -6.99 20.44 -7.49
CA THR A 82 -7.44 21.84 -7.50
C THR A 82 -7.50 22.47 -6.11
N SER A 83 -7.65 21.67 -5.06
CA SER A 83 -7.72 22.10 -3.66
C SER A 83 -6.74 21.27 -2.83
N GLY A 84 -5.60 21.83 -2.43
CA GLY A 84 -4.57 21.10 -1.67
C GLY A 84 -3.39 20.57 -2.51
N GLY A 85 -3.42 20.73 -3.83
CA GLY A 85 -2.22 20.68 -4.67
C GLY A 85 -1.57 19.30 -4.82
N ILE A 86 -2.31 18.20 -4.67
CA ILE A 86 -1.76 16.87 -4.95
C ILE A 86 -1.39 16.75 -6.44
N PRO A 87 -0.31 16.04 -6.79
CA PRO A 87 0.27 16.03 -8.14
C PRO A 87 -0.49 15.12 -9.12
N GLY A 88 -1.47 14.36 -8.63
CA GLY A 88 -2.23 13.42 -9.43
C GLY A 88 -3.54 13.04 -8.78
N ASN A 89 -4.45 12.52 -9.60
CA ASN A 89 -5.69 11.88 -9.13
C ASN A 89 -5.47 10.38 -8.93
N ALA A 90 -6.46 9.70 -8.35
CA ALA A 90 -6.45 8.27 -8.08
C ALA A 90 -5.25 7.81 -7.23
N PRO A 91 -5.14 8.30 -5.97
CA PRO A 91 -4.21 7.69 -5.02
C PRO A 91 -4.57 6.21 -4.81
N THR A 92 -3.67 5.33 -5.20
CA THR A 92 -3.85 3.87 -5.17
C THR A 92 -3.10 3.21 -4.02
N ALA A 93 -2.03 3.82 -3.55
CA ALA A 93 -1.21 3.36 -2.43
C ALA A 93 -0.72 4.56 -1.61
N VAL A 94 -0.62 4.38 -0.30
CA VAL A 94 -0.20 5.40 0.66
C VAL A 94 0.58 4.70 1.78
N ALA A 95 1.76 5.20 2.11
CA ALA A 95 2.56 4.73 3.24
C ALA A 95 3.44 5.88 3.73
N ALA A 96 3.82 5.89 5.01
CA ALA A 96 4.88 6.76 5.50
C ALA A 96 6.10 5.92 5.83
N ASP A 97 7.29 6.37 5.44
CA ASP A 97 8.53 5.69 5.82
C ASP A 97 8.90 5.99 7.28
N ALA A 98 9.94 5.32 7.78
CA ALA A 98 10.45 5.52 9.14
C ALA A 98 10.99 6.94 9.41
N GLY A 99 11.30 7.70 8.36
CA GLY A 99 11.69 9.11 8.44
C GLY A 99 10.50 10.07 8.52
N GLY A 100 9.26 9.55 8.41
CA GLY A 100 8.03 10.33 8.42
C GLY A 100 7.69 10.97 7.08
N ILE A 101 8.37 10.59 5.98
CA ILE A 101 8.03 11.07 4.65
C ILE A 101 6.83 10.26 4.16
N LEU A 102 5.78 10.96 3.70
CA LEU A 102 4.62 10.33 3.10
C LEU A 102 4.90 10.00 1.63
N TRP A 103 4.73 8.73 1.27
CA TRP A 103 4.80 8.20 -0.08
C TRP A 103 3.40 7.90 -0.59
N VAL A 104 3.10 8.38 -1.79
CA VAL A 104 1.80 8.18 -2.44
C VAL A 104 1.98 7.77 -3.88
N GLY A 105 1.32 6.68 -4.23
CA GLY A 105 1.11 6.27 -5.61
C GLY A 105 -0.13 6.94 -6.18
N PHE A 106 0.03 7.79 -7.18
CA PHE A 106 -1.07 8.37 -7.94
C PHE A 106 -1.23 7.66 -9.29
N GLY A 107 -2.32 7.96 -10.01
CA GLY A 107 -2.55 7.39 -11.35
C GLY A 107 -1.51 7.78 -12.40
N ASN A 108 -0.64 8.76 -12.10
CA ASN A 108 0.45 9.24 -12.95
C ASN A 108 1.86 8.93 -12.42
N GLY A 109 2.01 8.23 -11.30
CA GLY A 109 3.33 7.83 -10.80
C GLY A 109 3.46 7.82 -9.28
N LEU A 110 4.68 7.55 -8.81
CA LEU A 110 5.06 7.57 -7.40
C LEU A 110 5.55 8.97 -7.02
N TYR A 111 5.09 9.46 -5.88
CA TYR A 111 5.48 10.74 -5.32
C TYR A 111 5.77 10.59 -3.82
N ARG A 112 6.60 11.49 -3.30
CA ARG A 112 6.81 11.65 -1.87
C ARG A 112 6.56 13.10 -1.46
N LEU A 113 6.06 13.32 -0.26
CA LEU A 113 5.81 14.64 0.32
C LEU A 113 6.97 15.00 1.24
N ILE A 114 7.78 15.98 0.86
CA ILE A 114 8.87 16.51 1.69
C ILE A 114 8.49 17.93 2.11
N GLY A 115 8.26 18.12 3.41
CA GLY A 115 7.65 19.35 3.92
C GLY A 115 6.23 19.48 3.38
N GLU A 116 5.98 20.52 2.58
CA GLU A 116 4.70 20.75 1.90
C GLU A 116 4.77 20.51 0.39
N GLU A 117 5.91 20.01 -0.12
CA GLU A 117 6.16 19.84 -1.54
C GLU A 117 6.10 18.39 -1.99
N TRP A 118 5.31 18.14 -3.03
CA TRP A 118 5.26 16.86 -3.71
C TRP A 118 6.42 16.72 -4.70
N GLN A 119 7.27 15.74 -4.46
CA GLN A 119 8.38 15.40 -5.34
C GLN A 119 8.08 14.11 -6.10
N PRO A 120 8.13 14.11 -7.45
CA PRO A 120 8.02 12.89 -8.23
C PRO A 120 9.23 11.99 -7.95
N VAL A 121 8.98 10.68 -7.90
CA VAL A 121 10.02 9.66 -7.75
C VAL A 121 10.11 8.88 -9.06
N PRO A 122 11.12 9.14 -9.89
CA PRO A 122 11.31 8.42 -11.14
C PRO A 122 11.51 6.93 -10.89
N LEU A 123 10.80 6.10 -11.65
CA LEU A 123 11.06 4.66 -11.65
C LEU A 123 12.31 4.36 -12.51
N PRO A 124 13.10 3.33 -12.16
CA PRO A 124 14.21 2.87 -12.98
C PRO A 124 13.81 2.50 -14.40
N GLU A 125 14.76 2.47 -15.34
CA GLU A 125 14.51 2.24 -16.77
C GLU A 125 13.77 0.92 -17.03
N GLU A 126 14.09 -0.12 -16.27
CA GLU A 126 13.46 -1.44 -16.31
C GLU A 126 11.94 -1.37 -16.04
N LEU A 127 11.52 -0.35 -15.29
CA LEU A 127 10.14 -0.08 -14.89
C LEU A 127 9.57 1.17 -15.56
N ALA A 128 10.23 1.75 -16.58
CA ALA A 128 9.82 2.99 -17.22
C ALA A 128 8.41 2.95 -17.87
N ARG A 129 7.91 1.75 -18.17
CA ARG A 129 6.54 1.54 -18.69
C ARG A 129 5.49 1.41 -17.59
N CYS A 130 5.91 1.42 -16.32
CA CYS A 130 5.03 1.34 -15.16
C CYS A 130 4.65 2.75 -14.72
N ARG A 131 3.38 2.92 -14.38
CA ARG A 131 2.84 4.20 -13.88
C ARG A 131 1.86 4.02 -12.73
N PHE A 132 1.40 2.79 -12.50
CA PHE A 132 0.47 2.47 -11.45
C PHE A 132 1.22 1.84 -10.29
N VAL A 133 1.16 2.47 -9.13
CA VAL A 133 1.67 1.92 -7.87
C VAL A 133 0.54 1.17 -7.19
N ILE A 134 0.72 -0.11 -6.91
CA ILE A 134 -0.32 -1.00 -6.38
C ILE A 134 -0.25 -1.11 -4.85
N ALA A 135 0.97 -1.15 -4.32
CA ALA A 135 1.24 -1.24 -2.90
C ALA A 135 2.51 -0.45 -2.58
N LEU A 136 2.54 0.12 -1.38
CA LEU A 136 3.69 0.75 -0.76
C LEU A 136 3.83 0.14 0.62
N GLU A 137 5.05 -0.23 0.99
CA GLU A 137 5.36 -0.81 2.28
C GLU A 137 6.68 -0.23 2.82
N PRO A 138 6.69 0.35 4.03
CA PRO A 138 7.92 0.86 4.64
C PRO A 138 8.96 -0.23 4.79
N GLY A 139 10.19 0.05 4.35
CA GLY A 139 11.33 -0.83 4.56
C GLY A 139 12.22 -0.38 5.71
N ALA A 140 13.35 -1.06 5.87
CA ALA A 140 14.37 -0.69 6.85
C ALA A 140 14.95 0.71 6.56
N GLU A 141 15.42 1.38 7.63
CA GLU A 141 16.22 2.61 7.60
C GLU A 141 15.60 3.78 6.80
N GLY A 142 14.28 3.82 6.63
CA GLY A 142 13.61 4.89 5.87
C GLY A 142 13.50 4.61 4.37
N GLY A 143 13.79 3.39 3.94
CA GLY A 143 13.47 2.96 2.58
C GLY A 143 11.99 2.65 2.38
N ILE A 144 11.59 2.50 1.12
CA ILE A 144 10.23 2.20 0.72
C ILE A 144 10.21 1.11 -0.36
N TRP A 145 9.37 0.11 -0.15
CA TRP A 145 9.04 -0.88 -1.17
C TRP A 145 7.83 -0.42 -1.96
N ALA A 146 7.88 -0.52 -3.29
CA ALA A 146 6.78 -0.18 -4.17
C ALA A 146 6.50 -1.31 -5.17
N ALA A 147 5.28 -1.84 -5.15
CA ALA A 147 4.78 -2.70 -6.22
C ALA A 147 4.25 -1.82 -7.34
N VAL A 148 4.81 -1.95 -8.54
CA VAL A 148 4.43 -1.12 -9.68
C VAL A 148 4.02 -1.98 -10.88
N THR A 149 3.09 -1.45 -11.68
CA THR A 149 2.61 -2.11 -12.90
C THR A 149 2.33 -1.09 -14.00
N GLY A 150 2.26 -1.58 -15.23
CA GLY A 150 2.01 -0.79 -16.42
C GLY A 150 1.27 -1.59 -17.47
N ASP A 151 1.75 -1.51 -18.70
CA ASP A 151 1.24 -2.28 -19.82
C ASP A 151 1.29 -3.81 -19.55
N PRO A 152 0.54 -4.65 -20.29
CA PRO A 152 0.57 -6.09 -20.12
C PRO A 152 2.00 -6.66 -20.13
N GLY A 153 2.37 -7.37 -19.06
CA GLY A 153 3.70 -7.95 -18.88
C GLY A 153 4.75 -6.99 -18.28
N ALA A 154 4.44 -5.71 -18.08
CA ALA A 154 5.29 -4.75 -17.38
C ALA A 154 4.89 -4.61 -15.90
N GLY A 155 5.89 -4.64 -15.03
CA GLY A 155 5.70 -4.49 -13.59
C GLY A 155 6.73 -5.27 -12.80
N GLY A 156 6.67 -5.12 -11.48
CA GLY A 156 7.57 -5.74 -10.54
C GLY A 156 7.53 -4.98 -9.22
N VAL A 157 8.61 -5.10 -8.48
CA VAL A 157 8.84 -4.39 -7.23
C VAL A 157 10.09 -3.56 -7.36
N VAL A 158 10.08 -2.37 -6.77
CA VAL A 158 11.27 -1.56 -6.56
C VAL A 158 11.41 -1.22 -5.09
N TYR A 159 12.61 -1.35 -4.55
CA TYR A 159 12.97 -0.81 -3.26
C TYR A 159 13.81 0.45 -3.47
N PHE A 160 13.39 1.56 -2.87
CA PHE A 160 14.23 2.75 -2.77
C PHE A 160 14.77 2.80 -1.35
N ASP A 161 16.09 2.89 -1.20
CA ASP A 161 16.71 3.09 0.12
C ASP A 161 16.59 4.56 0.59
N ALA A 162 17.14 4.87 1.76
CA ALA A 162 17.12 6.21 2.33
C ALA A 162 17.88 7.25 1.49
N ALA A 163 18.87 6.83 0.70
CA ALA A 163 19.61 7.68 -0.22
C ALA A 163 18.85 7.90 -1.54
N GLY A 164 17.79 7.12 -1.78
CA GLY A 164 17.00 7.11 -3.01
C GLY A 164 17.57 6.19 -4.09
N GLU A 165 18.53 5.32 -3.76
CA GLU A 165 19.01 4.30 -4.68
C GLU A 165 17.96 3.22 -4.86
N ALA A 166 17.75 2.81 -6.12
CA ALA A 166 16.68 1.91 -6.49
C ALA A 166 17.20 0.50 -6.80
N THR A 167 16.61 -0.51 -6.17
CA THR A 167 16.82 -1.93 -6.51
C THR A 167 15.55 -2.53 -7.06
N VAL A 168 15.62 -3.14 -8.25
CA VAL A 168 14.45 -3.65 -8.97
C VAL A 168 14.37 -5.17 -8.93
N TYR A 169 13.20 -5.71 -8.57
CA TYR A 169 12.88 -7.12 -8.55
C TYR A 169 11.72 -7.45 -9.51
N THR A 170 11.97 -8.41 -10.39
CA THR A 170 11.04 -8.91 -11.40
C THR A 170 11.13 -10.45 -11.43
N PRO A 171 10.21 -11.13 -12.11
CA PRO A 171 10.34 -12.58 -12.32
C PRO A 171 11.59 -13.02 -13.10
N ARG A 172 12.35 -12.08 -13.69
CA ARG A 172 13.58 -12.38 -14.44
C ARG A 172 14.83 -12.44 -13.58
N ASN A 173 14.82 -11.78 -12.41
CA ASN A 173 15.99 -11.60 -11.55
C ASN A 173 15.72 -11.88 -10.06
N SER A 174 14.56 -12.43 -9.73
CA SER A 174 14.15 -12.78 -8.36
C SER A 174 13.18 -13.96 -8.38
N ALA A 175 12.80 -14.46 -7.20
CA ALA A 175 11.78 -15.50 -7.08
C ALA A 175 10.33 -14.97 -7.15
N VAL A 176 10.12 -13.65 -7.31
CA VAL A 176 8.79 -13.05 -7.47
C VAL A 176 8.10 -13.69 -8.71
N PRO A 177 6.97 -14.41 -8.54
CA PRO A 177 6.48 -15.28 -9.62
C PRO A 177 5.65 -14.54 -10.69
N SER A 178 5.30 -13.27 -10.47
CA SER A 178 4.54 -12.46 -11.42
C SER A 178 5.00 -11.00 -11.41
N THR A 179 4.97 -10.36 -12.58
CA THR A 179 5.15 -8.90 -12.69
C THR A 179 4.01 -8.11 -12.05
N ARG A 180 2.89 -8.76 -11.73
CA ARG A 180 1.77 -8.16 -11.03
C ARG A 180 1.79 -8.55 -9.55
N VAL A 181 2.53 -7.77 -8.77
CA VAL A 181 2.50 -7.79 -7.31
C VAL A 181 1.31 -6.97 -6.81
N ARG A 182 0.57 -7.52 -5.84
CA ARG A 182 -0.69 -7.01 -5.29
C ARG A 182 -0.52 -6.38 -3.92
N ASP A 183 0.42 -6.90 -3.14
CA ASP A 183 0.72 -6.47 -1.78
C ASP A 183 2.16 -6.80 -1.44
N ILE A 184 2.72 -6.03 -0.51
CA ILE A 184 4.05 -6.21 0.06
C ILE A 184 3.88 -6.13 1.57
N LEU A 185 4.57 -6.99 2.31
CA LEU A 185 4.57 -7.00 3.76
C LEU A 185 6.01 -7.13 4.24
N VAL A 186 6.46 -6.21 5.10
CA VAL A 186 7.70 -6.36 5.87
C VAL A 186 7.31 -6.87 7.25
N THR A 187 7.81 -8.06 7.59
CA THR A 187 7.46 -8.73 8.85
C THR A 187 8.32 -8.25 10.01
N SER A 188 7.86 -8.54 11.23
CA SER A 188 8.60 -8.28 12.47
C SER A 188 9.95 -9.01 12.54
N ALA A 189 10.09 -10.13 11.83
CA ALA A 189 11.33 -10.89 11.69
C ALA A 189 12.31 -10.31 10.64
N GLY A 190 11.89 -9.29 9.88
CA GLY A 190 12.69 -8.67 8.82
C GLY A 190 12.56 -9.35 7.45
N ASP A 191 11.75 -10.39 7.31
CA ASP A 191 11.44 -10.97 6.00
C ASP A 191 10.50 -10.04 5.22
N ILE A 192 10.68 -9.98 3.90
CA ILE A 192 9.78 -9.28 2.99
C ILE A 192 8.99 -10.29 2.17
N TRP A 193 7.67 -10.14 2.17
CA TRP A 193 6.75 -10.99 1.45
C TRP A 193 6.06 -10.23 0.31
N PHE A 194 5.89 -10.89 -0.84
CA PHE A 194 5.33 -10.32 -2.05
C PHE A 194 4.15 -11.16 -2.54
N ALA A 195 2.92 -10.66 -2.38
CA ALA A 195 1.73 -11.30 -2.91
C ALA A 195 1.57 -10.95 -4.39
N SER A 196 1.25 -11.92 -5.23
CA SER A 196 1.15 -11.70 -6.67
C SER A 196 0.02 -12.52 -7.31
N ASP A 197 -0.22 -12.30 -8.61
CA ASP A 197 -1.20 -13.09 -9.37
C ASP A 197 -0.78 -14.55 -9.61
N MET A 198 0.48 -14.92 -9.36
CA MET A 198 1.03 -16.26 -9.64
C MET A 198 1.68 -16.93 -8.42
N GLY A 199 1.31 -16.50 -7.21
CA GLY A 199 1.81 -17.03 -5.94
C GLY A 199 2.42 -15.94 -5.08
N VAL A 200 3.19 -16.37 -4.08
CA VAL A 200 3.89 -15.51 -3.13
C VAL A 200 5.38 -15.72 -3.27
N ALA A 201 6.18 -14.66 -3.11
CA ALA A 201 7.61 -14.78 -2.87
C ALA A 201 7.96 -14.25 -1.48
N ARG A 202 9.01 -14.80 -0.89
CA ARG A 202 9.64 -14.31 0.34
C ARG A 202 11.09 -13.98 0.01
N LEU A 203 11.54 -12.81 0.44
CA LEU A 203 12.95 -12.46 0.60
C LEU A 203 13.25 -12.51 2.10
N GLY A 204 14.05 -13.49 2.50
CA GLY A 204 14.47 -13.67 3.88
C GLY A 204 15.38 -12.52 4.34
N ALA A 205 15.42 -12.28 5.66
CA ALA A 205 16.39 -11.35 6.26
C ALA A 205 17.86 -11.75 6.02
N ASP A 206 18.11 -13.00 5.65
CA ASP A 206 19.41 -13.54 5.21
C ASP A 206 19.73 -13.25 3.73
N GLY A 207 18.77 -12.67 2.98
CA GLY A 207 18.89 -12.37 1.56
C GLY A 207 18.45 -13.52 0.63
N GLU A 208 18.00 -14.65 1.18
CA GLU A 208 17.56 -15.80 0.39
C GLU A 208 16.13 -15.65 -0.12
N TRP A 209 15.86 -16.24 -1.28
CA TRP A 209 14.56 -16.13 -1.94
C TRP A 209 13.81 -17.46 -1.97
N ASP A 210 12.54 -17.42 -1.59
CA ASP A 210 11.62 -18.54 -1.70
C ASP A 210 10.36 -18.15 -2.50
N ALA A 211 9.76 -19.14 -3.18
CA ALA A 211 8.48 -18.98 -3.87
C ALA A 211 7.47 -20.04 -3.44
N ILE A 212 6.28 -19.57 -3.06
CA ILE A 212 5.14 -20.37 -2.60
C ILE A 212 4.06 -20.26 -3.66
N THR A 213 3.75 -21.38 -4.31
CA THR A 213 2.68 -21.50 -5.31
C THR A 213 1.79 -22.67 -4.96
N SER A 214 0.60 -22.74 -5.54
CA SER A 214 -0.31 -23.88 -5.40
C SER A 214 0.26 -25.20 -5.91
N LEU A 215 1.34 -25.16 -6.72
CA LEU A 215 2.01 -26.35 -7.24
C LEU A 215 3.14 -26.82 -6.33
N THR A 216 3.81 -25.89 -5.64
CA THR A 216 4.97 -26.17 -4.79
C THR A 216 4.60 -26.28 -3.31
N SER A 217 3.40 -25.86 -2.93
CA SER A 217 2.97 -25.72 -1.53
C SER A 217 1.45 -25.69 -1.43
N GLY A 218 0.89 -25.96 -0.24
CA GLY A 218 -0.56 -26.03 0.01
C GLY A 218 -1.34 -24.70 -0.14
N LEU A 219 -0.84 -23.74 -0.89
CA LEU A 219 -1.51 -22.47 -1.19
C LEU A 219 -2.82 -22.73 -1.95
N GLY A 220 -3.94 -22.29 -1.39
CA GLY A 220 -5.27 -22.58 -1.95
C GLY A 220 -5.54 -21.96 -3.33
N CYS A 221 -4.82 -20.90 -3.69
CA CYS A 221 -4.89 -20.27 -5.01
C CYS A 221 -3.67 -19.37 -5.27
N ASN A 222 -3.15 -19.37 -6.50
CA ASN A 222 -2.02 -18.53 -6.90
C ASN A 222 -2.33 -17.02 -6.94
N ILE A 223 -3.59 -16.63 -7.07
CA ILE A 223 -3.94 -15.20 -7.04
C ILE A 223 -4.01 -14.78 -5.57
N VAL A 224 -2.95 -14.15 -5.08
CA VAL A 224 -2.86 -13.65 -3.71
C VAL A 224 -3.04 -12.13 -3.74
N LEU A 225 -4.05 -11.67 -2.98
CA LEU A 225 -4.56 -10.31 -3.01
C LEU A 225 -4.01 -9.44 -1.89
N GLY A 226 -3.63 -10.06 -0.77
CA GLY A 226 -3.13 -9.37 0.40
C GLY A 226 -2.37 -10.28 1.35
N LEU A 227 -1.53 -9.65 2.17
CA LEU A 227 -0.69 -10.29 3.18
C LEU A 227 -0.94 -9.65 4.54
N ASP A 228 -0.82 -10.42 5.61
CA ASP A 228 -0.81 -9.90 6.98
C ASP A 228 -0.01 -10.83 7.90
N GLU A 229 0.65 -10.26 8.92
CA GLU A 229 1.38 -11.01 9.94
C GLU A 229 0.49 -11.22 11.17
N GLY A 230 0.33 -12.48 11.58
CA GLY A 230 -0.36 -12.84 12.80
C GLY A 230 0.48 -12.59 14.05
N PRO A 231 -0.14 -12.48 15.24
CA PRO A 231 0.59 -12.26 16.50
C PRO A 231 1.59 -13.37 16.86
N ASP A 232 1.50 -14.53 16.24
CA ASP A 232 2.40 -15.68 16.42
C ASP A 232 3.49 -15.76 15.33
N GLY A 233 3.64 -14.71 14.51
CA GLY A 233 4.58 -14.66 13.38
C GLY A 233 4.12 -15.44 12.14
N SER A 234 2.92 -16.04 12.16
CA SER A 234 2.38 -16.70 10.97
C SER A 234 2.00 -15.67 9.92
N ILE A 235 2.21 -16.00 8.64
CA ILE A 235 1.80 -15.13 7.55
C ILE A 235 0.46 -15.61 6.98
N TRP A 236 -0.49 -14.70 6.88
CA TRP A 236 -1.81 -14.94 6.32
C TRP A 236 -1.86 -14.44 4.87
N PHE A 237 -2.33 -15.30 3.98
CA PHE A 237 -2.47 -15.01 2.57
C PHE A 237 -3.96 -14.91 2.23
N ALA A 238 -4.42 -13.70 1.92
CA ALA A 238 -5.75 -13.51 1.36
C ALA A 238 -5.72 -13.87 -0.13
N THR A 239 -6.22 -15.05 -0.49
CA THR A 239 -6.25 -15.52 -1.87
C THR A 239 -7.60 -15.23 -2.52
N ALA A 240 -7.66 -15.28 -3.85
CA ALA A 240 -8.93 -15.17 -4.58
C ALA A 240 -9.92 -16.32 -4.29
N ARG A 241 -9.51 -17.37 -3.55
CA ARG A 241 -10.33 -18.53 -3.20
C ARG A 241 -10.31 -18.84 -1.70
N GLY A 242 -10.26 -17.80 -0.86
CA GLY A 242 -10.24 -17.92 0.59
C GLY A 242 -8.87 -17.59 1.16
N VAL A 243 -8.56 -18.12 2.35
CA VAL A 243 -7.36 -17.73 3.10
C VAL A 243 -6.44 -18.93 3.27
N SER A 244 -5.13 -18.71 3.17
CA SER A 244 -4.09 -19.69 3.52
C SER A 244 -3.22 -19.13 4.64
N ARG A 245 -2.69 -20.00 5.51
CA ARG A 245 -1.78 -19.62 6.60
C ARG A 245 -0.45 -20.33 6.40
N PHE A 246 0.64 -19.58 6.51
CA PHE A 246 2.00 -20.09 6.55
C PHE A 246 2.53 -19.92 7.97
N ALA A 247 2.95 -21.03 8.58
CA ALA A 247 3.67 -21.01 9.85
C ALA A 247 5.15 -21.25 9.53
N PRO A 248 6.06 -20.30 9.85
CA PRO A 248 7.49 -20.45 9.63
C PRO A 248 8.11 -21.57 10.49
#